data_AF-A0A1F8E970-F1
#
_entry.id   AF-A0A1F8E970-F1
#
_cell.length_a   1.000
_cell.length_b   1.000
_cell.length_c   1.000
_cell.angle_alpha   90.00
_cell.angle_beta   90.00
_cell.angle_gamma   90.00
#
_symmetry.space_group_name_H-M   'P 1'
#
loop_
_entity.id
_entity.type
_entity.pdbx_description
1 polymer ?
#
loop_
_entity_poly.entity_id
_entity_poly.type
_entity_poly.pdbx_seq_one_letter_code
_entity_poly.pdbx_strand_id
1 'polypeptide(L)'
;MSEELPSPKKQELPNQELIDALRSHGPEDPTTKAMLGLWAHATERELNESTESTSRIEMNIRRGRLFFAAGYIDEAYESLSAAATQADNEGKRELYDSIMAEMDQMDTMLG
;
A
#
# COMPACT_ATOMS: atom_id res chain seq x y z
N MET A 1 34.74 -24.87 5.52
CA MET A 1 34.46 -23.43 5.65
C MET A 1 33.38 -23.14 4.63
N SER A 2 32.13 -23.02 5.09
CA SER A 2 31.02 -22.72 4.20
C SER A 2 31.05 -21.22 3.95
N GLU A 3 31.29 -20.83 2.71
CA GLU A 3 31.11 -19.44 2.28
C GLU A 3 29.62 -19.14 2.39
N GLU A 4 29.25 -18.36 3.42
CA GLU A 4 27.93 -17.73 3.47
C GLU A 4 27.86 -16.75 2.30
N LEU A 5 27.13 -17.12 1.26
CA LEU A 5 26.70 -16.20 0.22
C LEU A 5 26.00 -15.02 0.90
N PRO A 6 26.38 -13.77 0.60
CA PRO A 6 25.67 -12.62 1.13
C PRO A 6 24.22 -12.71 0.67
N SER A 7 23.31 -12.90 1.62
CA SER A 7 21.88 -12.79 1.36
C SER A 7 21.65 -11.43 0.71
N PRO A 8 20.94 -11.34 -0.44
CA PRO A 8 20.58 -10.04 -0.97
C PRO A 8 19.76 -9.36 0.12
N LYS A 9 20.30 -8.25 0.66
CA LYS A 9 19.52 -7.35 1.52
C LYS A 9 18.22 -7.11 0.77
N LYS A 10 17.11 -7.59 1.33
CA LYS A 10 15.76 -7.26 0.87
C LYS A 10 15.64 -5.75 1.02
N GLN A 11 16.02 -5.01 -0.02
CA GLN A 11 15.81 -3.58 -0.08
C GLN A 11 14.31 -3.41 -0.27
N GLU A 12 13.59 -3.20 0.83
CA GLU A 12 12.32 -2.53 0.78
C GLU A 12 12.56 -1.22 0.04
N LEU A 13 11.90 -1.07 -1.12
CA LEU A 13 11.95 0.19 -1.85
C LEU A 13 11.34 1.27 -0.96
N PRO A 14 12.00 2.43 -0.80
CA PRO A 14 11.38 3.55 -0.12
C PRO A 14 10.09 3.90 -0.86
N ASN A 15 8.97 4.02 -0.15
CA ASN A 15 7.68 4.38 -0.74
C ASN A 15 7.79 5.63 -1.64
N GLN A 16 8.72 6.55 -1.34
CA GLN A 16 8.96 7.75 -2.15
C GLN A 16 9.49 7.46 -3.55
N GLU A 17 10.43 6.53 -3.72
CA GLU A 17 10.97 6.18 -5.05
C GLU A 17 9.87 5.58 -5.94
N LEU A 18 9.02 4.74 -5.35
CA LEU A 18 7.88 4.16 -6.05
C LEU A 18 6.83 5.22 -6.40
N ILE A 19 6.54 6.16 -5.49
CA ILE A 19 5.65 7.30 -5.75
C ILE A 19 6.17 8.13 -6.92
N ASP A 20 7.46 8.46 -6.93
CA ASP A 20 8.07 9.28 -7.97
C ASP A 20 8.09 8.56 -9.33
N ALA A 21 8.37 7.26 -9.34
CA ALA A 21 8.30 6.44 -10.54
C ALA A 21 6.87 6.35 -11.09
N LEU A 22 5.88 6.10 -10.22
CA LEU A 22 4.47 6.09 -10.59
C LEU A 22 4.00 7.41 -11.17
N ARG A 23 4.40 8.55 -10.59
CA ARG A 23 4.09 9.89 -11.12
C ARG A 23 4.75 10.16 -12.47
N SER A 24 5.98 9.73 -12.65
CA SER A 24 6.82 10.12 -13.80
C SER A 24 6.64 9.22 -15.01
N HIS A 25 6.40 7.92 -14.80
CA HIS A 25 6.48 6.91 -15.85
C HIS A 25 5.21 6.06 -15.98
N GLY A 26 4.35 6.06 -14.96
CA GLY A 26 3.12 5.27 -14.98
C GLY A 26 3.31 3.82 -14.55
N PRO A 27 2.22 3.09 -14.23
CA PRO A 27 2.28 1.73 -13.71
C PRO A 27 2.70 0.69 -14.76
N GLU A 28 2.56 0.99 -16.05
CA GLU A 28 2.93 0.08 -17.15
C GLU A 28 4.39 0.24 -17.62
N ASP A 29 5.11 1.25 -17.12
CA ASP A 29 6.55 1.33 -17.33
C ASP A 29 7.24 0.09 -16.73
N PRO A 30 8.12 -0.62 -17.45
CA PRO A 30 8.69 -1.88 -16.98
C PRO A 30 9.41 -1.77 -15.63
N THR A 31 10.10 -0.66 -15.38
CA THR A 31 10.82 -0.43 -14.11
C THR A 31 9.82 -0.16 -12.99
N THR A 32 8.86 0.72 -13.22
CA THR A 32 7.81 1.06 -12.25
C THR A 32 6.97 -0.17 -11.90
N LYS A 33 6.64 -1.00 -12.89
CA LYS A 33 5.93 -2.27 -12.71
C LYS A 33 6.73 -3.27 -11.86
N ALA A 34 8.04 -3.36 -12.06
CA ALA A 34 8.90 -4.18 -11.23
C ALA A 34 8.96 -3.67 -9.78
N MET A 35 9.02 -2.35 -9.58
CA MET A 35 8.99 -1.72 -8.26
C MET A 35 7.65 -1.99 -7.54
N LEU A 36 6.52 -1.84 -8.24
CA LEU A 36 5.20 -2.22 -7.74
C LEU A 36 5.15 -3.69 -7.31
N GLY A 37 5.70 -4.59 -8.14
CA GLY A 37 5.75 -6.03 -7.82
C GLY A 37 6.59 -6.32 -6.57
N LEU A 38 7.75 -5.67 -6.42
CA LEU A 38 8.59 -5.80 -5.22
C LEU A 38 7.89 -5.27 -3.97
N TRP A 39 7.23 -4.11 -4.07
CA TRP A 39 6.46 -3.52 -2.98
C TRP A 39 5.28 -4.40 -2.56
N ALA A 40 4.54 -4.95 -3.53
CA ALA A 40 3.43 -5.86 -3.26
C ALA A 40 3.92 -7.14 -2.56
N HIS A 41 4.99 -7.75 -3.06
CA HIS A 41 5.56 -8.95 -2.44
C HIS A 41 6.15 -8.72 -1.04
N ALA A 42 6.76 -7.55 -0.80
CA ALA A 42 7.21 -7.17 0.54
C ALA A 42 6.02 -7.08 1.49
N THR A 43 4.95 -6.38 1.05
CA THR A 43 3.72 -6.23 1.83
C THR A 43 3.05 -7.57 2.09
N GLU A 44 2.87 -8.42 1.07
CA GLU A 44 2.31 -9.77 1.22
C GLU A 44 3.12 -10.66 2.17
N ARG A 45 4.45 -10.51 2.19
CA ARG A 45 5.29 -11.26 3.13
C ARG A 45 5.01 -10.82 4.57
N GLU A 46 4.94 -9.52 4.83
CA GLU A 46 4.54 -9.01 6.15
C GLU A 46 3.16 -9.54 6.57
N LEU A 47 2.21 -9.61 5.62
CA LEU A 47 0.88 -10.18 5.87
C LEU A 47 0.92 -11.66 6.25
N ASN A 48 1.69 -12.47 5.51
CA ASN A 48 1.78 -13.91 5.74
C ASN A 48 2.52 -14.24 7.04
N GLU A 49 3.35 -13.33 7.52
CA GLU A 49 4.06 -13.44 8.81
C GLU A 49 3.20 -12.94 9.99
N SER A 50 2.10 -12.22 9.72
CA SER A 50 1.15 -11.75 10.73
C SER A 50 0.00 -12.73 10.95
N THR A 51 -0.33 -13.01 12.22
CA THR A 51 -1.51 -13.82 12.60
C THR A 51 -2.77 -12.98 12.80
N GLU A 52 -2.70 -11.65 12.64
CA GLU A 52 -3.83 -10.76 12.90
C GLU A 52 -4.71 -10.52 11.67
N SER A 53 -6.04 -10.49 11.89
CA SER A 53 -7.03 -10.21 10.84
C SER A 53 -6.92 -8.79 10.26
N THR A 54 -6.34 -7.84 11.01
CA THR A 54 -6.08 -6.44 10.64
C THR A 54 -5.13 -6.30 9.46
N SER A 55 -4.26 -7.28 9.23
CA SER A 55 -3.16 -7.16 8.28
C SER A 55 -3.63 -6.78 6.86
N ARG A 56 -4.73 -7.39 6.37
CA ARG A 56 -5.30 -7.06 5.04
C ARG A 56 -5.90 -5.65 4.96
N ILE A 57 -6.48 -5.17 6.06
CA ILE A 57 -7.02 -3.81 6.14
C ILE A 57 -5.85 -2.82 6.02
N GLU A 58 -4.77 -3.06 6.78
CA GLU A 58 -3.58 -2.21 6.78
C GLU A 58 -2.88 -2.17 5.41
N MET A 59 -2.78 -3.31 4.71
CA MET A 59 -2.26 -3.34 3.35
C MET A 59 -3.06 -2.41 2.43
N ASN A 60 -4.39 -2.51 2.45
CA ASN A 60 -5.24 -1.68 1.61
C ASN A 60 -5.14 -0.19 1.97
N ILE A 61 -4.97 0.15 3.25
CA ILE A 61 -4.66 1.52 3.68
C ILE A 61 -3.34 2.01 3.09
N ARG A 62 -2.26 1.21 3.23
CA ARG A 62 -0.94 1.57 2.68
C ARG A 62 -0.98 1.74 1.15
N ARG A 63 -1.71 0.86 0.46
CA ARG A 63 -1.92 0.94 -0.99
C ARG A 63 -2.68 2.20 -1.39
N GLY A 64 -3.74 2.53 -0.66
CA GLY A 64 -4.51 3.76 -0.86
C GLY A 64 -3.63 5.00 -0.76
N ARG A 65 -2.84 5.11 0.32
CA ARG A 65 -1.90 6.22 0.52
C ARG A 65 -0.83 6.32 -0.55
N LEU A 66 -0.27 5.18 -0.98
CA LEU A 66 0.72 5.12 -2.06
C LEU A 66 0.15 5.70 -3.36
N PHE A 67 -1.04 5.24 -3.76
CA PHE A 67 -1.68 5.67 -4.99
C PHE A 67 -2.13 7.13 -4.93
N PHE A 68 -2.69 7.57 -3.81
CA PHE A 68 -3.06 8.97 -3.63
C PHE A 68 -1.84 9.88 -3.76
N ALA A 69 -0.75 9.53 -3.06
CA ALA A 69 0.50 10.26 -3.18
C ALA A 69 1.01 10.23 -4.63
N ALA A 70 0.85 9.15 -5.36
CA ALA A 70 1.26 9.06 -6.76
C ALA A 70 0.29 9.74 -7.76
N GLY A 71 -0.84 10.28 -7.31
CA GLY A 71 -1.85 10.93 -8.16
C GLY A 71 -2.87 9.99 -8.79
N TYR A 72 -2.88 8.71 -8.40
CA TYR A 72 -3.82 7.68 -8.84
C TYR A 72 -5.03 7.69 -7.90
N ILE A 73 -5.90 8.70 -8.09
CA ILE A 73 -6.99 9.00 -7.16
C ILE A 73 -8.01 7.86 -7.12
N ASP A 74 -8.47 7.37 -8.27
CA ASP A 74 -9.48 6.31 -8.32
C ASP A 74 -8.97 5.04 -7.60
N GLU A 75 -7.74 4.61 -7.89
CA GLU A 75 -7.12 3.44 -7.28
C GLU A 75 -6.86 3.62 -5.77
N ALA A 76 -6.61 4.86 -5.35
CA ALA A 76 -6.50 5.19 -3.92
C ALA A 76 -7.82 4.96 -3.21
N TYR A 77 -8.92 5.49 -3.75
CA TYR A 77 -10.26 5.36 -3.18
C TYR A 77 -10.76 3.92 -3.23
N GLU A 78 -10.50 3.17 -4.30
CA GLU A 78 -10.82 1.74 -4.37
C GLU A 78 -10.13 0.97 -3.23
N SER A 79 -8.84 1.25 -2.99
CA SER A 79 -8.08 0.59 -1.93
C SER A 79 -8.60 0.96 -0.54
N LEU A 80 -8.83 2.25 -0.26
CA LEU A 80 -9.35 2.70 1.04
C LEU A 80 -10.78 2.22 1.28
N SER A 81 -11.65 2.20 0.26
CA SER A 81 -13.01 1.67 0.36
C SER A 81 -13.02 0.18 0.67
N ALA A 82 -12.10 -0.59 0.09
CA ALA A 82 -11.92 -2.00 0.42
C ALA A 82 -11.47 -2.19 1.88
N ALA A 83 -10.56 -1.34 2.37
CA ALA A 83 -10.13 -1.35 3.77
C ALA A 83 -11.30 -1.02 4.72
N ALA A 84 -12.06 0.03 4.43
CA ALA A 84 -13.22 0.44 5.21
C ALA A 84 -14.28 -0.67 5.26
N THR A 85 -14.64 -1.23 4.10
CA THR A 85 -15.61 -2.33 4.00
C THR A 85 -15.19 -3.53 4.85
N GLN A 86 -13.91 -3.90 4.83
CA GLN A 86 -13.42 -4.99 5.66
C GLN A 86 -13.42 -4.64 7.15
N ALA A 87 -13.05 -3.41 7.52
CA ALA A 87 -13.10 -2.94 8.91
C ALA A 87 -14.52 -2.99 9.49
N ASP A 88 -15.53 -2.56 8.71
CA ASP A 88 -16.94 -2.63 9.10
C ASP A 88 -17.40 -4.09 9.28
N ASN A 89 -17.09 -4.95 8.30
CA ASN A 89 -17.43 -6.38 8.36
C ASN A 89 -16.80 -7.09 9.58
N GLU A 90 -15.62 -6.65 10.02
CA GLU A 90 -14.92 -7.20 11.19
C GLU A 90 -15.31 -6.50 12.51
N GLY A 91 -16.26 -5.56 12.49
CA GLY A 91 -16.73 -4.83 13.66
C GLY A 91 -15.73 -3.82 14.23
N LYS A 92 -14.72 -3.42 13.45
CA LYS A 92 -13.66 -2.49 13.83
C LYS A 92 -14.06 -1.04 13.57
N ARG A 93 -15.08 -0.58 14.31
CA ARG A 93 -15.71 0.75 14.08
C ARG A 93 -14.72 1.91 14.10
N GLU A 94 -13.83 1.99 15.09
CA GLU A 94 -12.84 3.07 15.17
C GLU A 94 -11.91 3.11 13.95
N LEU A 95 -11.54 1.94 13.43
CA LEU A 95 -10.71 1.84 12.24
C LEU A 95 -11.48 2.26 10.99
N TYR A 96 -12.73 1.80 10.84
CA TYR A 96 -13.62 2.26 9.77
C TYR A 96 -13.75 3.79 9.75
N ASP A 97 -14.10 4.39 10.89
CA ASP A 97 -14.27 5.84 11.02
C ASP A 97 -12.98 6.59 10.66
N SER A 98 -11.81 6.05 11.04
CA SER A 98 -10.51 6.64 10.69
C SER A 98 -10.22 6.61 9.19
N ILE A 99 -10.60 5.54 8.49
CA ILE A 99 -10.39 5.40 7.04
C ILE A 99 -11.31 6.37 6.30
N MET A 100 -12.58 6.47 6.71
CA MET A 100 -13.53 7.42 6.13
C MET A 100 -13.07 8.87 6.30
N ALA A 101 -12.60 9.23 7.50
CA ALA A 101 -12.06 10.55 7.76
C ALA A 101 -10.81 10.87 6.93
N GLU A 102 -9.97 9.86 6.63
CA GLU A 102 -8.83 10.01 5.72
C GLU A 102 -9.28 10.27 4.28
N MET A 103 -10.30 9.56 3.78
CA MET A 103 -10.88 9.82 2.47
C MET A 103 -11.49 11.23 2.37
N ASP A 104 -12.21 11.69 3.39
CA ASP A 104 -12.75 13.07 3.44
C ASP A 104 -11.63 14.13 3.40
N GLN A 105 -10.51 13.87 4.06
CA GLN A 105 -9.33 14.74 4.01
C GLN A 105 -8.71 14.76 2.62
N MET A 106 -8.63 13.61 1.94
CA MET A 106 -8.16 13.52 0.56
C MET A 106 -9.05 14.31 -0.39
N ASP A 107 -10.37 14.20 -0.27
CA ASP A 107 -11.33 15.01 -1.05
C ASP A 107 -11.09 16.51 -0.86
N THR A 108 -10.84 16.93 0.39
CA THR A 108 -10.54 18.33 0.71
C THR A 108 -9.24 18.82 0.05
N MET A 109 -8.26 17.94 -0.17
CA MET A 109 -7.00 18.30 -0.85
C MET A 109 -7.13 18.37 -2.38
N LEU A 110 -8.19 17.77 -2.95
CA LEU A 110 -8.45 17.75 -4.39
C LEU A 110 -9.34 18.92 -4.86
N GLY A 111 -10.08 19.56 -3.95
CA GLY A 111 -10.94 20.73 -4.20
C GLY A 111 -10.20 22.06 -4.16
#